data_AF-A0A1T5KAI8-F1
#
_entry.id   AF-A0A1T5KAI8-F1
#
_cell.length_a   1.000
_cell.length_b   1.000
_cell.length_c   1.000
_cell.angle_alpha   90.00
_cell.angle_beta   90.00
_cell.angle_gamma   90.00
#
_symmetry.space_group_name_H-M   'P 1'
#
loop_
_entity.id
_entity.type
_entity.pdbx_description
1 polymer ?
#
loop_
_entity_poly.entity_id
_entity_poly.type
_entity_poly.pdbx_seq_one_letter_code
_entity_poly.pdbx_strand_id
1 'polypeptide(L)' 'MNQYVTFIQDVLITIHANIRELKERRSFADPEELTHIEAKLLAYTEMLSILRSSADDAGLDREELGL' A
#
# COMPACT_ATOMS: atom_id res chain seq x y z
N MET A 1 15.69 17.39 -3.93
CA MET A 1 14.79 16.22 -3.74
C MET A 1 13.75 16.26 -4.85
N ASN A 2 13.57 15.17 -5.59
CA ASN A 2 12.67 15.11 -6.73
C ASN A 2 11.21 15.10 -6.23
N GLN A 3 10.40 16.09 -6.62
CA GLN A 3 9.00 16.22 -6.16
C GLN A 3 8.15 14.97 -6.48
N TYR A 4 8.47 14.26 -7.56
CA TYR A 4 7.79 13.01 -7.91
C TYR A 4 8.10 11.88 -6.93
N VAL A 5 9.35 11.77 -6.46
CA VAL A 5 9.74 10.76 -5.48
C VAL A 5 9.04 11.03 -4.15
N THR A 6 9.01 12.28 -3.70
CA THR A 6 8.27 12.67 -2.49
C THR A 6 6.78 12.35 -2.61
N PHE A 7 6.16 12.64 -3.74
CA PHE A 7 4.76 12.28 -3.97
C PHE A 7 4.51 10.77 -3.89
N ILE A 8 5.37 9.94 -4.50
CA ILE A 8 5.23 8.48 -4.43
C ILE A 8 5.42 8.00 -2.98
N GLN A 9 6.40 8.52 -2.26
CA GLN A 9 6.62 8.20 -0.86
C GLN A 9 5.41 8.57 0.01
N ASP A 10 4.80 9.73 -0.20
CA ASP A 10 3.59 10.16 0.54
C ASP A 10 2.39 9.22 0.27
N VAL A 11 2.24 8.78 -0.98
CA VAL A 11 1.23 7.77 -1.34
C VAL A 11 1.50 6.45 -0.64
N LEU A 12 2.75 5.99 -0.63
CA LEU A 12 3.13 4.74 0.04
C LEU A 12 2.94 4.80 1.55
N ILE A 13 3.32 5.91 2.19
CA ILE A 13 3.07 6.15 3.62
C ILE A 13 1.58 6.01 3.90
N THR A 14 0.73 6.62 3.07
CA THR A 14 -0.73 6.56 3.23
C THR A 14 -1.26 5.13 3.07
N ILE A 15 -0.80 4.39 2.05
CA ILE A 15 -1.19 2.99 1.84
C ILE A 15 -0.77 2.13 3.06
N HIS A 16 0.46 2.25 3.52
CA HIS A 16 0.96 1.49 4.66
C HIS A 16 0.22 1.82 5.96
N ALA A 17 -0.13 3.09 6.19
CA ALA A 17 -0.95 3.50 7.32
C ALA A 17 -2.35 2.85 7.26
N ASN A 18 -3.00 2.85 6.09
CA ASN A 18 -4.30 2.20 5.91
C ASN A 18 -4.23 0.68 6.12
N ILE A 19 -3.19 0.01 5.58
CA ILE A 19 -2.99 -1.43 5.81
C ILE A 19 -2.85 -1.73 7.30
N ARG A 20 -2.08 -0.91 8.03
CA ARG A 20 -1.88 -1.09 9.47
C ARG A 20 -3.20 -0.93 10.22
N GLU A 21 -3.95 0.14 9.96
CA GLU A 21 -5.25 0.39 10.61
C GLU A 21 -6.24 -0.75 10.33
N LEU A 22 -6.32 -1.21 9.08
CA LEU A 22 -7.20 -2.30 8.69
C LEU A 22 -6.82 -3.62 9.37
N LYS A 23 -5.51 -3.92 9.52
CA LYS A 23 -5.04 -5.10 10.26
C LYS A 23 -5.41 -5.04 11.74
N GLU A 24 -5.30 -3.86 12.35
CA GLU A 24 -5.71 -3.65 13.75
C GLU A 24 -7.23 -3.89 13.90
N ARG A 25 -8.04 -3.29 13.01
CA ARG A 25 -9.50 -3.43 12.98
C ARG A 25 -9.99 -4.85 12.74
N ARG A 26 -9.28 -5.61 11.90
CA ARG A 26 -9.62 -7.01 11.58
C ARG A 26 -9.80 -7.88 12.82
N SER A 27 -9.10 -7.57 13.91
CA SER A 27 -9.14 -8.37 15.15
C SER A 27 -10.45 -8.28 15.95
N PHE A 28 -11.26 -7.24 15.70
CA PHE A 28 -12.50 -6.98 16.45
C PHE A 28 -13.72 -6.67 15.55
N ALA A 29 -13.53 -6.72 14.23
CA ALA A 29 -14.60 -6.48 13.26
C ALA A 29 -15.68 -7.57 13.30
N ASP A 30 -16.92 -7.17 13.06
CA ASP A 30 -18.01 -8.13 12.83
C ASP A 30 -17.83 -8.85 11.48
N PRO A 31 -18.57 -9.95 11.20
CA PRO A 31 -18.37 -10.71 9.97
C PRO A 31 -18.63 -9.93 8.66
N GLU A 32 -19.52 -8.94 8.68
CA GLU A 32 -19.82 -8.11 7.51
C GLU A 32 -18.68 -7.13 7.24
N GLU A 33 -18.20 -6.44 8.28
CA GLU A 33 -17.05 -5.56 8.23
C GLU A 33 -15.75 -6.33 7.90
N LEU A 34 -15.59 -7.55 8.41
CA LEU A 34 -14.43 -8.40 8.16
C LEU A 34 -14.22 -8.66 6.66
N THR A 35 -15.30 -8.98 5.94
CA THR A 35 -15.24 -9.21 4.48
C THR A 35 -14.75 -7.96 3.74
N HIS A 36 -15.24 -6.79 4.14
CA HIS A 36 -14.81 -5.51 3.56
C HIS A 36 -13.35 -5.17 3.89
N ILE A 37 -12.92 -5.42 5.12
CA ILE A 37 -11.53 -5.24 5.56
C ILE A 37 -10.60 -6.14 4.75
N GLU A 38 -10.95 -7.40 4.56
CA GLU A 38 -10.14 -8.35 3.79
C GLU A 38 -10.05 -7.96 2.32
N ALA A 39 -11.15 -7.53 1.71
CA ALA A 39 -11.15 -7.02 0.34
C ALA A 39 -10.24 -5.79 0.18
N LYS A 40 -10.28 -4.84 1.12
CA LYS A 40 -9.39 -3.67 1.11
C LYS A 40 -7.92 -4.04 1.29
N LEU A 41 -7.61 -4.95 2.21
CA LEU A 41 -6.25 -5.43 2.45
C LEU A 41 -5.66 -6.12 1.21
N LEU A 42 -6.48 -6.91 0.51
CA LEU A 42 -6.09 -7.50 -0.77
C LEU A 42 -5.78 -6.42 -1.80
N ALA A 43 -6.69 -5.47 -2.01
CA ALA A 43 -6.51 -4.39 -2.99
C ALA A 43 -5.26 -3.54 -2.73
N TYR A 44 -4.96 -3.18 -1.47
CA TYR A 44 -3.74 -2.46 -1.14
C TYR A 44 -2.47 -3.29 -1.41
N THR A 45 -2.53 -4.60 -1.16
CA THR A 45 -1.40 -5.51 -1.42
C THR A 45 -1.14 -5.66 -2.92
N GLU A 46 -2.20 -5.75 -3.73
CA GLU A 46 -2.12 -5.76 -5.19
C GLU A 46 -1.55 -4.43 -5.72
N MET A 47 -2.02 -3.30 -5.21
CA MET A 47 -1.48 -1.98 -5.57
C MET A 47 0.01 -1.87 -5.29
N LEU A 48 0.48 -2.29 -4.11
CA LEU A 48 1.92 -2.30 -3.80
C LEU A 48 2.71 -3.22 -4.74
N SER A 49 2.14 -4.37 -5.10
CA SER A 49 2.77 -5.30 -6.04
C SER A 49 2.90 -4.69 -7.44
N ILE A 50 1.85 -3.99 -7.91
CA ILE A 50 1.85 -3.26 -9.18
C ILE A 50 2.88 -2.13 -9.16
N LEU A 51 2.99 -1.36 -8.07
CA LEU A 51 3.97 -0.29 -7.97
C LEU A 51 5.40 -0.85 -8.02
N ARG A 52 5.66 -1.97 -7.34
CA ARG A 52 6.95 -2.67 -7.38
C ARG A 52 7.30 -3.13 -8.79
N SER A 53 6.38 -3.84 -9.47
CA SER A 53 6.63 -4.32 -10.83
C SER A 53 6.78 -3.16 -11.82
N SER A 54 6.01 -2.09 -11.66
CA SER A 54 6.11 -0.91 -12.51
C SER A 54 7.43 -0.16 -12.32
N ALA A 55 7.95 -0.13 -11.08
CA ALA A 55 9.28 0.43 -10.80
C ALA A 55 10.39 -0.39 -11.48
N ASP A 56 10.28 -1.73 -11.45
CA ASP A 56 11.21 -2.60 -12.18
C ASP A 56 11.22 -2.35 -13.68
N ASP A 57 10.02 -2.34 -14.28
CA ASP A 57 9.85 -2.17 -15.71
C ASP A 57 10.36 -0.80 -16.18
N ALA A 58 10.27 0.22 -15.31
CA ALA A 58 10.79 1.56 -15.56
C ALA A 58 12.28 1.72 -15.22
N GLY A 59 12.94 0.70 -14.67
CA GLY A 59 14.34 0.77 -14.24
C GLY A 59 14.59 1.74 -13.08
N LEU A 60 13.58 1.96 -12.23
CA LEU A 60 13.66 2.85 -11.07
C LEU A 60 14.20 2.08 -9.85
N ASP A 61 14.98 2.77 -9.03
CA ASP A 61 15.45 2.21 -7.75
C ASP A 61 14.27 2.13 -6.76
N ARG A 62 13.91 0.91 -6.38
CA ARG A 62 12.81 0.67 -5.44
C ARG A 62 13.11 1.21 -4.04
N GLU A 63 14.36 1.14 -3.59
CA GLU A 63 14.74 1.62 -2.26
C GLU A 63 14.60 3.14 -2.19
N GLU A 64 14.96 3.85 -3.25
CA GLU A 64 14.76 5.31 -3.34
C GLU A 64 13.26 5.68 -3.30
N LEU A 65 12.40 4.86 -3.92
CA LEU A 65 10.95 5.06 -3.91
C LEU A 65 10.26 4.61 -2.61
N GLY A 66 10.91 3.79 -1.79
CA GLY A 66 10.33 3.19 -0.58
C GLY A 66 9.45 1.97 -0.83
N LEU A 67 9.70 1.24 -1.92
CA LEU A 67 8.93 0.07 -2.40
C LEU A 67 9.54 -1.27 -1.99
#